data_AF-A0A0A2V559-F1
#
_entry.id   AF-A0A0A2V559-F1
#
_cell.length_a   1.000
_cell.length_b   1.000
_cell.length_c   1.000
_cell.angle_alpha   90.00
_cell.angle_beta   90.00
_cell.angle_gamma   90.00
#
_symmetry.space_group_name_H-M   'P 1'
#
loop_
_entity.id
_entity.type
_entity.pdbx_description
1 polymer ?
#
loop_
_entity_poly.entity_id
_entity_poly.type
_entity_poly.pdbx_seq_one_letter_code
_entity_poly.pdbx_strand_id
1 'polypeptide(L)'
;MVFFSSLLASVPVAARWLIANSGAIGDVVQSIRKVAGLEAVEDEDDDFTVVPHSEFYAPEVTFEKLEKDIKNANKYLNDKAAADLKPPETEQRSVLYPRLNMLWTEPSHPVGKNGIPSAEMYRDLALTLNEHKVPLDWTNKGGKPIDVALHLGQALFANSPNAGSTIRVDEKTDIRNIPVCLESKGGGCIINAQHVYYEVPMGRAGKDYVWQAALHMNISQTQEFHNQYKLEQAGLVYVSQSAPPTGPVWILTCEVDWRTVLLAKNAAHKLALDIESQKGYHVAFSDVEANFQKIKVVVESQHPPAQVRAVIETAAGAISNNVNKSSLHLLDHAADPLTAQGPAVKVTNASFKAAWEATNDYHMAVRRLAAEAVRLEIRQKKDTKD
;
A
#
# COMPACT_ATOMS: atom_id res chain seq x y z
N MET A 1 -14.54 3.73 2.73
CA MET A 1 -13.98 4.58 1.66
C MET A 1 -12.75 3.82 1.16
N VAL A 2 -12.73 3.37 -0.11
CA VAL A 2 -11.73 2.44 -0.67
C VAL A 2 -10.73 3.26 -1.51
N PHE A 3 -9.45 3.22 -1.15
CA PHE A 3 -8.44 4.27 -1.45
C PHE A 3 -7.13 3.71 -2.03
N PHE A 4 -7.21 2.91 -3.08
CA PHE A 4 -6.05 2.15 -3.53
C PHE A 4 -5.61 2.56 -4.94
N SER A 5 -4.31 2.80 -5.10
CA SER A 5 -3.66 2.98 -6.41
C SER A 5 -3.51 1.66 -7.16
N SER A 6 -3.57 0.53 -6.44
CA SER A 6 -3.90 -0.78 -6.99
C SER A 6 -5.40 -1.00 -6.96
N LEU A 7 -5.93 -1.86 -7.82
CA LEU A 7 -7.37 -2.21 -7.84
C LEU A 7 -7.69 -3.18 -6.69
N LEU A 8 -7.31 -2.81 -5.48
CA LEU A 8 -7.35 -3.66 -4.29
C LEU A 8 -8.77 -4.14 -4.01
N ALA A 9 -8.86 -5.46 -3.89
CA ALA A 9 -9.94 -6.25 -3.31
C ALA A 9 -11.25 -6.42 -4.09
N SER A 10 -11.48 -5.74 -5.21
CA SER A 10 -12.70 -5.98 -5.98
C SER A 10 -12.40 -6.46 -7.39
N VAL A 11 -12.64 -7.75 -7.60
CA VAL A 11 -12.69 -8.39 -8.90
C VAL A 11 -13.52 -7.58 -9.91
N PRO A 12 -14.67 -6.96 -9.54
CA PRO A 12 -15.39 -6.05 -10.44
C PRO A 12 -14.54 -4.87 -10.94
N VAL A 13 -13.80 -4.20 -10.06
CA VAL A 13 -12.97 -3.04 -10.43
C VAL A 13 -11.80 -3.48 -11.30
N ALA A 14 -11.16 -4.62 -11.00
CA ALA A 14 -10.12 -5.23 -11.84
C ALA A 14 -10.62 -5.53 -13.26
N ALA A 15 -11.77 -6.20 -13.39
CA ALA A 15 -12.37 -6.50 -14.68
C ALA A 15 -12.70 -5.24 -15.49
N ARG A 16 -13.29 -4.20 -14.87
CA ARG A 16 -13.60 -2.93 -15.57
C ARG A 16 -12.35 -2.25 -16.07
N TRP A 17 -11.31 -2.19 -15.24
CA TRP A 17 -10.07 -1.54 -15.60
C TRP A 17 -9.38 -2.28 -16.75
N LEU A 18 -9.32 -3.61 -16.73
CA LEU A 18 -8.74 -4.43 -17.80
C LEU A 18 -9.49 -4.23 -19.13
N ILE A 19 -10.82 -4.20 -19.11
CA ILE A 19 -11.63 -3.91 -20.29
C ILE A 19 -11.35 -2.50 -20.81
N ALA A 20 -11.31 -1.50 -19.93
CA ALA A 20 -11.10 -0.11 -20.32
C ALA A 20 -9.68 0.19 -20.80
N ASN A 21 -8.69 -0.62 -20.38
CA ASN A 21 -7.27 -0.33 -20.61
C ASN A 21 -6.54 -1.32 -21.50
N SER A 22 -7.15 -2.43 -21.93
CA SER A 22 -6.51 -3.34 -22.86
C SER A 22 -6.60 -2.85 -24.31
N GLY A 23 -5.49 -2.97 -25.03
CA GLY A 23 -5.45 -2.86 -26.49
C GLY A 23 -5.87 -4.16 -27.19
N ALA A 24 -5.72 -5.30 -26.51
CA ALA A 24 -6.17 -6.62 -26.97
C ALA A 24 -6.84 -7.40 -25.83
N ILE A 25 -8.15 -7.18 -25.61
CA ILE A 25 -8.90 -7.83 -24.51
C ILE A 25 -8.91 -9.36 -24.63
N GLY A 26 -8.77 -9.91 -25.85
CA GLY A 26 -8.66 -11.35 -26.08
C GLY A 26 -7.44 -11.98 -25.37
N ASP A 27 -6.27 -11.34 -25.47
CA ASP A 27 -5.03 -11.82 -24.85
C ASP A 27 -5.09 -11.77 -23.32
N VAL A 28 -5.73 -10.72 -22.78
CA VAL A 28 -6.01 -10.57 -21.35
C VAL A 28 -6.86 -11.73 -20.84
N VAL A 29 -8.00 -11.97 -21.48
CA VAL A 29 -8.95 -13.03 -21.07
C VAL A 29 -8.32 -14.40 -21.19
N GLN A 30 -7.58 -14.65 -22.27
CA GLN A 30 -6.89 -15.91 -22.48
C GLN A 30 -5.87 -16.18 -21.36
N SER A 31 -5.07 -15.17 -20.98
CA SER A 31 -4.06 -15.30 -19.92
C SER A 31 -4.70 -15.62 -18.57
N ILE A 32 -5.81 -14.95 -18.24
CA ILE A 32 -6.54 -15.16 -16.97
C ILE A 32 -7.19 -16.54 -16.91
N ARG A 33 -7.87 -16.98 -17.98
CA ARG A 33 -8.54 -18.29 -18.02
C ARG A 33 -7.55 -19.45 -17.87
N LYS A 34 -6.39 -19.34 -18.51
CA LYS A 34 -5.31 -20.34 -18.38
C LYS A 34 -4.89 -20.51 -16.93
N VAL A 35 -4.62 -19.41 -16.21
CA VAL A 35 -4.24 -19.47 -14.79
C VAL A 35 -5.38 -19.96 -13.90
N ALA A 36 -6.63 -19.65 -14.26
CA ALA A 36 -7.79 -20.20 -13.58
C ALA A 36 -7.94 -21.73 -13.70
N GLY A 37 -7.07 -22.42 -14.46
CA GLY A 37 -7.23 -23.84 -14.79
C GLY A 37 -8.44 -24.09 -15.66
N LEU A 38 -9.02 -23.03 -16.22
CA LEU A 38 -10.03 -23.08 -17.28
C LEU A 38 -9.27 -23.17 -18.60
N GLU A 39 -8.44 -24.22 -18.77
CA GLU A 39 -8.27 -24.73 -20.13
C GLU A 39 -9.66 -25.01 -20.64
N ALA A 40 -9.91 -24.66 -21.91
CA ALA A 40 -11.17 -24.83 -22.58
C ALA A 40 -11.64 -26.28 -22.45
N VAL A 41 -12.39 -26.59 -21.39
CA VAL A 41 -13.22 -27.78 -21.33
C VAL A 41 -14.28 -27.51 -22.38
N GLU A 42 -14.10 -28.15 -23.53
CA GLU A 42 -15.20 -28.57 -24.38
C GLU A 42 -16.17 -29.33 -23.46
N ASP A 43 -17.13 -28.63 -22.86
CA ASP A 43 -18.35 -29.28 -22.42
C ASP A 43 -19.06 -29.71 -23.71
N GLU A 44 -19.00 -31.00 -24.02
CA GLU A 44 -19.54 -31.61 -25.24
C GLU A 44 -21.07 -31.48 -25.39
N ASP A 45 -21.79 -30.91 -24.41
CA ASP A 45 -23.24 -30.84 -24.43
C ASP A 45 -23.73 -29.42 -24.07
N ASP A 46 -23.83 -28.57 -25.09
CA ASP A 46 -24.87 -27.52 -25.32
C ASP A 46 -24.28 -26.27 -26.03
N ASP A 47 -24.43 -26.26 -27.36
CA ASP A 47 -24.55 -25.08 -28.23
C ASP A 47 -23.50 -23.95 -28.15
N PHE A 48 -22.21 -24.29 -28.20
CA PHE A 48 -21.20 -23.33 -28.70
C PHE A 48 -20.32 -23.96 -29.79
N THR A 49 -20.49 -23.49 -31.02
CA THR A 49 -19.63 -23.84 -32.16
C THR A 49 -18.24 -23.26 -31.93
N VAL A 50 -17.27 -24.12 -31.63
CA VAL A 50 -15.84 -23.79 -31.71
C VAL A 50 -15.39 -24.06 -33.14
N VAL A 51 -15.15 -22.99 -33.90
CA VAL A 51 -14.35 -23.07 -35.14
C VAL A 51 -12.91 -22.71 -34.77
N PRO A 52 -11.93 -23.61 -35.00
CA PRO A 52 -10.53 -23.28 -34.81
C PRO A 52 -9.98 -22.54 -36.04
N HIS A 53 -9.13 -21.55 -35.77
CA HIS A 53 -8.26 -20.81 -36.70
C HIS A 53 -8.92 -19.78 -37.64
N SER A 54 -8.83 -18.51 -37.26
CA SER A 54 -7.93 -17.51 -37.87
C SER A 54 -8.33 -16.12 -37.36
N GLU A 55 -7.33 -15.31 -37.04
CA GLU A 55 -7.32 -13.85 -37.07
C GLU A 55 -8.66 -13.12 -36.76
N PHE A 56 -8.75 -12.54 -35.55
CA PHE A 56 -9.75 -11.53 -35.14
C PHE A 56 -11.14 -11.97 -34.67
N TYR A 57 -11.24 -13.03 -33.87
CA TYR A 57 -12.42 -13.18 -32.99
C TYR A 57 -11.99 -13.18 -31.52
N ALA A 58 -12.13 -12.01 -30.88
CA ALA A 58 -12.26 -12.01 -29.43
C ALA A 58 -13.61 -12.71 -29.13
N PRO A 59 -13.65 -13.76 -28.28
CA PRO A 59 -14.93 -14.27 -27.78
C PRO A 59 -15.73 -13.11 -27.20
N GLU A 60 -17.06 -13.17 -27.15
CA GLU A 60 -17.84 -12.14 -26.46
C GLU A 60 -17.41 -12.07 -24.98
N VAL A 61 -16.50 -11.14 -24.69
CA VAL A 61 -15.99 -10.86 -23.34
C VAL A 61 -17.01 -9.96 -22.69
N THR A 62 -17.95 -10.56 -21.97
CA THR A 62 -18.79 -9.78 -21.07
C THR A 62 -18.03 -9.48 -19.79
N PHE A 63 -18.38 -8.35 -19.17
CA PHE A 63 -17.85 -7.97 -17.87
C PHE A 63 -17.99 -9.08 -16.83
N GLU A 64 -19.14 -9.75 -16.80
CA GLU A 64 -19.47 -10.84 -15.86
C GLU A 64 -18.59 -12.08 -16.06
N LYS A 65 -18.31 -12.45 -17.33
CA LYS A 65 -17.42 -13.57 -17.65
C LYS A 65 -16.01 -13.29 -17.17
N LEU A 66 -15.47 -12.10 -17.47
CA LEU A 66 -14.13 -11.70 -17.02
C LEU A 66 -14.06 -11.63 -15.48
N GLU A 67 -15.09 -11.14 -14.82
CA GLU A 67 -15.16 -11.14 -13.35
C GLU A 67 -15.08 -12.57 -12.78
N LYS A 68 -15.81 -13.53 -13.37
CA LYS A 68 -15.74 -14.95 -12.98
C LYS A 68 -14.34 -15.52 -13.20
N ASP A 69 -13.72 -15.22 -14.33
CA ASP A 69 -12.38 -15.71 -14.69
C ASP A 69 -11.32 -15.17 -13.70
N ILE A 70 -11.37 -13.88 -13.36
CA ILE A 70 -10.48 -13.26 -12.36
C ILE A 70 -10.71 -13.88 -10.98
N LYS A 71 -11.95 -14.18 -10.57
CA LYS A 71 -12.24 -14.87 -9.30
C LYS A 71 -11.58 -16.25 -9.25
N ASN A 72 -11.67 -17.03 -10.32
CA ASN A 72 -11.08 -18.36 -10.39
C ASN A 72 -9.55 -18.31 -10.43
N ALA A 73 -8.97 -17.39 -11.20
CA ALA A 73 -7.52 -17.15 -11.21
C ALA A 73 -7.04 -16.74 -9.81
N ASN A 74 -7.75 -15.83 -9.12
CA ASN A 74 -7.44 -15.48 -7.74
C ASN A 74 -7.51 -16.70 -6.81
N LYS A 75 -8.51 -17.57 -6.94
CA LYS A 75 -8.59 -18.79 -6.14
C LYS A 75 -7.34 -19.65 -6.34
N TYR A 76 -6.96 -19.91 -7.59
CA TYR A 76 -5.74 -20.67 -7.92
C TYR A 76 -4.49 -20.05 -7.29
N LEU A 77 -4.30 -18.73 -7.48
CA LEU A 77 -3.15 -18.01 -6.92
C LEU A 77 -3.14 -18.06 -5.39
N ASN A 78 -4.31 -17.94 -4.74
CA ASN A 78 -4.42 -18.05 -3.28
C ASN A 78 -4.05 -19.44 -2.78
N ASP A 79 -4.52 -20.50 -3.44
CA ASP A 79 -4.20 -21.88 -3.06
C ASP A 79 -2.69 -22.13 -3.18
N LYS A 80 -2.05 -21.58 -4.22
CA LYS A 80 -0.59 -21.63 -4.40
C LYS A 80 0.19 -20.75 -3.43
N ALA A 81 -0.32 -19.58 -3.06
CA ALA A 81 0.32 -18.69 -2.10
C ALA A 81 0.21 -19.22 -0.66
N ALA A 82 -0.85 -19.96 -0.35
CA ALA A 82 -1.02 -20.63 0.94
C ALA A 82 -0.18 -21.91 1.05
N ALA A 83 0.14 -22.56 -0.07
CA ALA A 83 0.97 -23.76 -0.09
C ALA A 83 2.35 -23.46 0.54
N ASP A 84 2.80 -24.31 1.45
CA ASP A 84 4.10 -24.24 2.13
C ASP A 84 4.31 -23.07 3.11
N LEU A 85 3.35 -22.16 3.26
CA LEU A 85 3.44 -21.05 4.21
C LEU A 85 3.10 -21.51 5.64
N LYS A 86 4.12 -21.93 6.40
CA LYS A 86 3.97 -22.36 7.80
C LYS A 86 4.28 -21.22 8.79
N PRO A 87 3.46 -21.03 9.83
CA PRO A 87 3.80 -20.08 10.89
C PRO A 87 4.97 -20.62 11.70
N PRO A 88 5.83 -19.77 12.28
CA PRO A 88 6.89 -20.23 13.16
C PRO A 88 6.29 -20.91 14.40
N GLU A 89 6.76 -22.13 14.71
CA GLU A 89 6.35 -22.90 15.89
C GLU A 89 6.87 -22.23 17.16
N THR A 90 6.05 -21.38 17.79
CA THR A 90 6.41 -20.76 19.07
C THR A 90 5.18 -20.51 19.93
N GLU A 91 5.20 -21.09 21.13
CA GLU A 91 4.26 -20.77 22.21
C GLU A 91 4.52 -19.32 22.64
N GLN A 92 3.48 -18.51 22.86
CA GLN A 92 3.53 -17.07 23.26
C GLN A 92 3.66 -16.01 22.14
N ARG A 93 3.33 -16.33 20.89
CA ARG A 93 3.19 -15.31 19.83
C ARG A 93 1.75 -15.20 19.34
N SER A 94 1.32 -13.97 19.07
CA SER A 94 0.13 -13.75 18.23
C SER A 94 0.52 -13.93 16.77
N VAL A 95 -0.27 -14.68 16.02
CA VAL A 95 -0.05 -14.92 14.59
C VAL A 95 -1.19 -14.31 13.79
N LEU A 96 -0.83 -13.52 12.79
CA LEU A 96 -1.75 -12.91 11.83
C LEU A 96 -1.53 -13.56 10.47
N TYR A 97 -2.63 -13.68 9.71
CA TYR A 97 -2.63 -14.29 8.38
C TYR A 97 -3.12 -13.30 7.30
N PRO A 98 -2.43 -12.18 7.05
CA PRO A 98 -2.81 -11.28 5.97
C PRO A 98 -2.82 -11.98 4.61
N ARG A 99 -3.81 -11.62 3.78
CA ARG A 99 -3.95 -12.11 2.41
C ARG A 99 -4.29 -10.94 1.51
N LEU A 100 -3.59 -10.83 0.38
CA LEU A 100 -3.85 -9.80 -0.61
C LEU A 100 -4.02 -10.47 -1.97
N ASN A 101 -5.04 -10.02 -2.70
CA ASN A 101 -5.20 -10.29 -4.13
C ASN A 101 -5.13 -8.96 -4.86
N MET A 102 -4.22 -8.87 -5.81
CA MET A 102 -3.77 -7.61 -6.39
C MET A 102 -3.80 -7.68 -7.92
N LEU A 103 -4.17 -6.58 -8.54
CA LEU A 103 -3.83 -6.29 -9.93
C LEU A 103 -2.93 -5.05 -9.90
N TRP A 104 -1.63 -5.23 -10.13
CA TRP A 104 -0.67 -4.13 -10.20
C TRP A 104 -0.54 -3.66 -11.64
N THR A 105 -0.88 -2.39 -11.85
CA THR A 105 -0.98 -1.79 -13.18
C THR A 105 0.35 -1.34 -13.73
N GLU A 106 1.28 -1.01 -12.84
CA GLU A 106 2.66 -0.65 -13.17
C GLU A 106 3.61 -1.57 -12.39
N PRO A 107 3.74 -2.84 -12.81
CA PRO A 107 4.70 -3.73 -12.19
C PRO A 107 6.11 -3.26 -12.52
N SER A 108 7.02 -3.40 -11.55
CA SER A 108 8.43 -3.09 -11.77
C SER A 108 9.07 -4.20 -12.62
N HIS A 109 9.16 -4.02 -13.95
CA HIS A 109 9.90 -4.94 -14.84
C HIS A 109 10.82 -4.19 -15.83
N PRO A 110 12.06 -4.67 -16.11
CA PRO A 110 12.77 -5.70 -15.35
C PRO A 110 13.08 -5.17 -13.97
N VAL A 111 13.11 -6.08 -13.02
CA VAL A 111 13.73 -5.85 -11.71
C VAL A 111 15.02 -5.06 -11.95
N GLY A 112 15.04 -3.77 -11.58
CA GLY A 112 16.31 -3.05 -11.48
C GLY A 112 17.26 -3.89 -10.62
N LYS A 113 18.58 -3.70 -10.71
CA LYS A 113 19.61 -4.56 -10.08
C LYS A 113 19.42 -4.94 -8.59
N ASN A 114 18.43 -4.36 -7.89
CA ASN A 114 18.19 -4.48 -6.45
C ASN A 114 16.75 -4.87 -6.03
N GLY A 115 15.83 -5.28 -6.92
CA GLY A 115 14.50 -5.78 -6.49
C GLY A 115 13.47 -4.72 -6.06
N ILE A 116 13.68 -3.45 -6.40
CA ILE A 116 12.89 -2.36 -5.81
C ILE A 116 11.42 -2.40 -6.28
N PRO A 117 10.42 -2.42 -5.37
CA PRO A 117 9.01 -2.38 -5.73
C PRO A 117 8.62 -1.08 -6.44
N SER A 118 7.59 -1.12 -7.29
CA SER A 118 6.94 0.12 -7.76
C SER A 118 6.25 0.85 -6.61
N ALA A 119 5.92 2.13 -6.80
CA ALA A 119 5.26 2.93 -5.76
C ALA A 119 3.90 2.33 -5.35
N GLU A 120 3.16 1.78 -6.31
CA GLU A 120 1.90 1.07 -6.11
C GLU A 120 2.10 -0.15 -5.19
N MET A 121 3.01 -1.05 -5.56
CA MET A 121 3.36 -2.24 -4.79
C MET A 121 3.82 -1.91 -3.37
N TYR A 122 4.70 -0.91 -3.22
CA TYR A 122 5.19 -0.46 -1.93
C TYR A 122 4.06 0.03 -1.03
N ARG A 123 3.17 0.89 -1.57
CA ARG A 123 2.02 1.44 -0.83
C ARG A 123 1.11 0.32 -0.34
N ASP A 124 0.80 -0.65 -1.19
CA ASP A 124 -0.08 -1.77 -0.82
C ASP A 124 0.51 -2.62 0.30
N LEU A 125 1.81 -2.91 0.23
CA LEU A 125 2.53 -3.61 1.29
C LEU A 125 2.50 -2.80 2.60
N ALA A 126 2.82 -1.52 2.55
CA ALA A 126 2.86 -0.65 3.73
C ALA A 126 1.48 -0.52 4.39
N LEU A 127 0.41 -0.35 3.60
CA LEU A 127 -0.95 -0.28 4.10
C LEU A 127 -1.41 -1.61 4.71
N THR A 128 -1.13 -2.74 4.05
CA THR A 128 -1.50 -4.07 4.56
C THR A 128 -0.83 -4.34 5.89
N LEU A 129 0.48 -4.08 5.99
CA LEU A 129 1.22 -4.24 7.24
C LEU A 129 0.62 -3.35 8.34
N ASN A 130 0.27 -2.09 8.02
CA ASN A 130 -0.33 -1.17 8.98
C ASN A 130 -1.74 -1.59 9.45
N GLU A 131 -2.58 -2.06 8.54
CA GLU A 131 -3.93 -2.55 8.83
C GLU A 131 -3.88 -3.71 9.83
N HIS A 132 -2.94 -4.63 9.60
CA HIS A 132 -2.66 -5.75 10.48
C HIS A 132 -1.80 -5.41 11.71
N LYS A 133 -1.56 -4.11 11.97
CA LYS A 133 -0.81 -3.64 13.14
C LYS A 133 0.60 -4.21 13.26
N VAL A 134 1.24 -4.37 12.10
CA VAL A 134 2.61 -4.83 11.95
C VAL A 134 3.51 -3.60 11.87
N PRO A 135 4.67 -3.61 12.54
CA PRO A 135 5.56 -2.45 12.47
C PRO A 135 6.14 -2.28 11.08
N LEU A 136 6.15 -1.02 10.65
CA LEU A 136 6.54 -0.63 9.29
C LEU A 136 8.02 -0.24 9.19
N ASP A 137 8.67 -0.08 10.33
CA ASP A 137 10.12 -0.06 10.46
C ASP A 137 10.52 -0.76 11.74
N TRP A 138 11.71 -1.35 11.73
CA TRP A 138 12.35 -1.89 12.91
C TRP A 138 13.86 -1.98 12.69
N THR A 139 14.58 -2.35 13.74
CA THR A 139 15.99 -2.70 13.62
C THR A 139 16.13 -4.17 13.21
N ASN A 140 16.89 -4.45 12.15
CA ASN A 140 17.17 -5.83 11.74
C ASN A 140 18.25 -6.49 12.65
N LYS A 141 18.53 -7.79 12.46
CA LYS A 141 19.59 -8.51 13.22
C LYS A 141 20.95 -7.82 13.16
N GLY A 142 21.26 -7.13 12.07
CA GLY A 142 22.48 -6.35 11.88
C GLY A 142 22.49 -4.97 12.55
N GLY A 143 21.47 -4.61 13.32
CA GLY A 143 21.42 -3.34 14.03
C GLY A 143 21.04 -2.13 13.16
N LYS A 144 20.66 -2.34 11.89
CA LYS A 144 20.26 -1.24 10.99
C LYS A 144 18.75 -1.03 11.02
N PRO A 145 18.27 0.22 11.04
CA PRO A 145 16.86 0.50 10.81
C PRO A 145 16.50 0.09 9.38
N ILE A 146 15.39 -0.63 9.22
CA ILE A 146 14.85 -1.02 7.92
C ILE A 146 13.43 -0.51 7.78
N ASP A 147 13.07 -0.10 6.57
CA ASP A 147 11.68 0.03 6.14
C ASP A 147 11.18 -1.36 5.76
N VAL A 148 10.21 -1.88 6.51
CA VAL A 148 9.75 -3.26 6.40
C VAL A 148 9.03 -3.48 5.08
N ALA A 149 8.23 -2.52 4.62
CA ALA A 149 7.50 -2.62 3.36
C ALA A 149 8.47 -2.61 2.17
N LEU A 150 9.48 -1.74 2.20
CA LEU A 150 10.51 -1.67 1.16
C LEU A 150 11.33 -2.96 1.13
N HIS A 151 11.78 -3.44 2.30
CA HIS A 151 12.60 -4.63 2.38
C HIS A 151 11.83 -5.90 2.01
N LEU A 152 10.55 -5.97 2.39
CA LEU A 152 9.64 -7.04 1.97
C LEU A 152 9.43 -7.01 0.46
N GLY A 153 9.13 -5.83 -0.11
CA GLY A 153 9.03 -5.67 -1.57
C GLY A 153 10.32 -6.08 -2.28
N GLN A 154 11.47 -5.64 -1.78
CA GLN A 154 12.77 -6.04 -2.31
C GLN A 154 12.96 -7.55 -2.31
N ALA A 155 12.54 -8.25 -1.25
CA ALA A 155 12.63 -9.69 -1.19
C ALA A 155 11.61 -10.40 -2.10
N LEU A 156 10.38 -9.88 -2.20
CA LEU A 156 9.30 -10.47 -3.02
C LEU A 156 9.48 -10.22 -4.53
N PHE A 157 10.21 -9.15 -4.90
CA PHE A 157 10.35 -8.70 -6.28
C PHE A 157 11.80 -8.67 -6.78
N ALA A 158 12.81 -8.95 -5.94
CA ALA A 158 14.14 -9.25 -6.45
C ALA A 158 14.08 -10.49 -7.34
N ASN A 159 14.71 -10.44 -8.51
CA ASN A 159 15.13 -11.62 -9.23
C ASN A 159 16.06 -12.39 -8.28
N SER A 160 15.51 -13.29 -7.46
CA SER A 160 16.29 -14.29 -6.77
C SER A 160 16.40 -15.46 -7.75
N PRO A 161 17.50 -15.58 -8.51
CA PRO A 161 17.70 -16.72 -9.39
C PRO A 161 17.68 -18.07 -8.65
N ASN A 162 17.70 -18.08 -7.29
CA ASN A 162 17.83 -19.28 -6.48
C ASN A 162 16.80 -19.44 -5.34
N ALA A 163 15.71 -18.66 -5.25
CA ALA A 163 14.75 -18.82 -4.12
C ALA A 163 13.28 -19.00 -4.48
N GLY A 164 12.87 -18.75 -5.73
CA GLY A 164 11.50 -18.94 -6.17
C GLY A 164 11.33 -20.15 -7.10
N SER A 165 10.13 -20.72 -7.14
CA SER A 165 9.77 -21.70 -8.17
C SER A 165 9.00 -21.01 -9.30
N THR A 166 9.19 -21.47 -10.53
CA THR A 166 8.40 -21.02 -11.69
C THR A 166 7.60 -22.21 -12.20
N ILE A 167 6.29 -22.04 -12.32
CA ILE A 167 5.38 -23.00 -12.91
C ILE A 167 5.02 -22.47 -14.28
N ARG A 168 5.53 -23.12 -15.33
CA ARG A 168 5.20 -22.77 -16.70
C ARG A 168 3.78 -23.22 -17.00
N VAL A 169 2.92 -22.27 -17.37
CA VAL A 169 1.54 -22.57 -17.78
C VAL A 169 1.50 -22.76 -19.30
N ASP A 170 2.25 -21.97 -20.07
CA ASP A 170 2.45 -22.17 -21.52
C ASP A 170 3.72 -21.47 -22.05
N GLU A 171 3.81 -21.24 -23.37
CA GLU A 171 4.96 -20.55 -23.96
C GLU A 171 5.10 -19.08 -23.57
N LYS A 172 4.02 -18.43 -23.11
CA LYS A 172 3.92 -16.99 -22.89
C LYS A 172 3.55 -16.61 -21.45
N THR A 173 3.18 -17.58 -20.62
CA THR A 173 2.62 -17.40 -19.27
C THR A 173 3.35 -18.28 -18.28
N ASP A 174 4.02 -17.63 -17.34
CA ASP A 174 4.72 -18.27 -16.22
C ASP A 174 4.12 -17.76 -14.90
N ILE A 175 3.81 -18.69 -14.01
CA ILE A 175 3.45 -18.39 -12.62
C ILE A 175 4.72 -18.44 -11.78
N ARG A 176 5.04 -17.34 -11.10
CA ARG A 176 6.22 -17.24 -10.24
C ARG A 176 5.79 -17.32 -8.77
N ASN A 177 6.49 -18.11 -7.97
CA ASN A 177 6.27 -18.28 -6.53
C ASN A 177 7.54 -17.92 -5.75
N ILE A 178 7.47 -16.93 -4.86
CA ILE A 178 8.62 -16.39 -4.13
C ILE A 178 8.34 -16.40 -2.62
N PRO A 179 8.99 -17.29 -1.84
CA PRO A 179 8.94 -17.28 -0.38
C PRO A 179 9.95 -16.28 0.20
N VAL A 180 9.55 -15.58 1.26
CA VAL A 180 10.34 -14.59 1.98
C VAL A 180 10.18 -14.78 3.48
N CYS A 181 11.27 -14.60 4.24
CA CYS A 181 11.25 -14.54 5.70
C CYS A 181 12.02 -13.30 6.17
N LEU A 182 11.34 -12.41 6.89
CA LEU A 182 11.94 -11.25 7.55
C LEU A 182 11.81 -11.37 9.07
N GLU A 183 12.84 -10.97 9.80
CA GLU A 183 12.87 -11.05 11.26
C GLU A 183 13.47 -9.78 11.89
N SER A 184 12.81 -9.27 12.93
CA SER A 184 13.30 -8.14 13.71
C SER A 184 14.46 -8.54 14.64
N LYS A 185 15.25 -7.56 15.08
CA LYS A 185 16.31 -7.80 16.08
C LYS A 185 15.70 -8.39 17.36
N GLY A 186 16.24 -9.51 17.84
CA GLY A 186 15.70 -10.22 19.00
C GLY A 186 14.46 -11.07 18.70
N GLY A 187 14.05 -11.16 17.44
CA GLY A 187 12.97 -12.06 17.00
C GLY A 187 11.58 -11.65 17.46
N GLY A 188 11.37 -10.41 17.92
CA GLY A 188 10.08 -9.93 18.43
C GLY A 188 8.96 -9.91 17.38
N CYS A 189 9.31 -9.86 16.09
CA CYS A 189 8.40 -10.04 14.96
C CYS A 189 9.09 -10.84 13.84
N ILE A 190 8.35 -11.77 13.26
CA ILE A 190 8.75 -12.54 12.07
C ILE A 190 7.62 -12.45 11.05
N ILE A 191 7.96 -12.09 9.81
CA ILE A 191 7.07 -12.11 8.65
C ILE A 191 7.55 -13.22 7.72
N ASN A 192 6.76 -14.28 7.58
CA ASN A 192 6.89 -15.20 6.45
C ASN A 192 5.89 -14.75 5.40
N ALA A 193 6.30 -14.65 4.13
CA ALA A 193 5.45 -14.22 3.04
C ALA A 193 5.67 -15.10 1.82
N GLN A 194 4.62 -15.29 1.03
CA GLN A 194 4.67 -16.01 -0.23
C GLN A 194 3.89 -15.25 -1.28
N HIS A 195 4.61 -14.85 -2.33
CA HIS A 195 4.09 -14.08 -3.43
C HIS A 195 3.97 -14.97 -4.67
N VAL A 196 2.75 -15.07 -5.20
CA VAL A 196 2.45 -15.81 -6.43
C VAL A 196 1.84 -14.88 -7.46
N TYR A 197 2.43 -14.77 -8.64
CA TYR A 197 1.93 -13.87 -9.68
C TYR A 197 2.17 -14.41 -11.09
N TYR A 198 1.45 -13.82 -12.05
CA TYR A 198 1.69 -13.98 -13.48
C TYR A 198 1.44 -12.65 -14.20
N GLU A 199 2.01 -12.53 -15.39
CA GLU A 199 1.87 -11.34 -16.24
C GLU A 199 0.63 -11.45 -17.11
N VAL A 200 -0.15 -10.37 -17.17
CA VAL A 200 -1.30 -10.23 -18.06
C VAL A 200 -0.91 -9.24 -19.17
N PRO A 201 -0.82 -9.69 -20.43
CA PRO A 201 -0.45 -8.84 -21.55
C PRO A 201 -1.59 -7.86 -21.87
N MET A 202 -1.28 -6.57 -21.94
CA MET A 202 -2.30 -5.54 -22.19
C MET A 202 -2.53 -5.26 -23.69
N GLY A 203 -1.68 -5.76 -24.58
CA GLY A 203 -1.87 -5.64 -26.03
C GLY A 203 -1.78 -4.22 -26.61
N ARG A 204 -1.30 -3.24 -25.82
CA ARG A 204 -0.90 -1.92 -26.33
C ARG A 204 0.49 -2.04 -26.95
N ALA A 205 0.81 -1.22 -27.95
CA ALA A 205 2.12 -1.24 -28.59
C ALA A 205 3.24 -0.96 -27.55
N GLY A 206 3.99 -1.98 -27.15
CA GLY A 206 4.99 -1.91 -26.08
C GLY A 206 5.09 -3.21 -25.28
N LYS A 207 5.90 -3.21 -24.20
CA LYS A 207 5.95 -4.27 -23.18
C LYS A 207 5.03 -3.90 -22.00
N ASP A 208 3.78 -3.61 -22.30
CA ASP A 208 2.80 -3.21 -21.30
C ASP A 208 2.14 -4.46 -20.71
N TYR A 209 2.59 -4.84 -19.52
CA TYR A 209 2.03 -5.95 -18.75
C TYR A 209 1.51 -5.40 -17.43
N VAL A 210 0.43 -6.01 -16.93
CA VAL A 210 0.02 -5.87 -15.53
C VAL A 210 0.27 -7.19 -14.83
N TRP A 211 0.41 -7.17 -13.51
CA TRP A 211 0.54 -8.41 -12.74
C TRP A 211 -0.73 -8.69 -11.98
N GLN A 212 -1.31 -9.88 -12.17
CA GLN A 212 -2.29 -10.41 -11.24
C GLN A 212 -1.57 -11.32 -10.24
N ALA A 213 -1.76 -11.03 -8.96
CA ALA A 213 -0.96 -11.62 -7.89
C ALA A 213 -1.81 -11.98 -6.66
N ALA A 214 -1.34 -12.99 -5.93
CA ALA A 214 -1.72 -13.27 -4.55
C ALA A 214 -0.49 -13.20 -3.64
N LEU A 215 -0.63 -12.52 -2.51
CA LEU A 215 0.37 -12.46 -1.44
C LEU A 215 -0.24 -12.99 -0.15
N HIS A 216 0.34 -14.04 0.41
CA HIS A 216 -0.04 -14.55 1.73
C HIS A 216 1.09 -14.29 2.71
N MET A 217 0.74 -13.90 3.93
CA MET A 217 1.71 -13.64 4.99
C MET A 217 1.30 -14.38 6.26
N ASN A 218 2.30 -14.90 6.98
CA ASN A 218 2.20 -15.36 8.36
C ASN A 218 3.07 -14.43 9.20
N ILE A 219 2.45 -13.64 10.05
CA ILE A 219 3.14 -12.63 10.85
C ILE A 219 3.03 -13.02 12.31
N SER A 220 4.13 -13.45 12.90
CA SER A 220 4.21 -13.74 14.32
C SER A 220 4.80 -12.54 15.07
N GLN A 221 4.20 -12.16 16.19
CA GLN A 221 4.70 -11.06 17.02
C GLN A 221 4.50 -11.36 18.51
N THR A 222 5.47 -10.91 19.32
CA THR A 222 5.34 -10.92 20.78
C THR A 222 4.43 -9.77 21.23
N GLN A 223 3.77 -9.94 22.39
CA GLN A 223 2.89 -8.90 22.93
C GLN A 223 3.64 -7.59 23.24
N GLU A 224 4.89 -7.70 23.69
CA GLU A 224 5.76 -6.55 23.96
C GLU A 224 6.03 -5.74 22.69
N PHE A 225 6.44 -6.41 21.61
CA PHE A 225 6.72 -5.77 20.33
C PHE A 225 5.47 -5.08 19.75
N HIS A 226 4.31 -5.75 19.87
CA HIS A 226 3.03 -5.19 19.46
C HIS A 226 2.62 -3.95 20.27
N ASN A 227 2.87 -3.96 21.58
CA ASN A 227 2.56 -2.81 22.45
C ASN A 227 3.48 -1.62 22.15
N GLN A 228 4.77 -1.88 21.90
CA GLN A 228 5.74 -0.86 21.50
C GLN A 228 5.29 -0.16 20.21
N TYR A 229 4.88 -0.94 19.20
CA TYR A 229 4.34 -0.39 17.96
C TYR A 229 3.12 0.50 18.16
N LYS A 230 2.18 0.09 19.01
CA LYS A 230 0.98 0.89 19.31
C LYS A 230 1.31 2.25 19.93
N LEU A 231 2.38 2.33 20.72
CA LEU A 231 2.86 3.59 21.27
C LEU A 231 3.47 4.44 20.17
N GLU A 232 4.35 3.86 19.35
CA GLU A 232 4.98 4.58 18.23
C GLU A 232 3.98 5.14 17.23
N GLN A 233 2.94 4.38 16.87
CA GLN A 233 1.88 4.85 15.96
C GLN A 233 1.08 6.01 16.54
N ALA A 234 0.83 5.99 17.84
CA ALA A 234 0.04 7.04 18.46
C ALA A 234 0.82 8.37 18.50
N GLY A 235 2.14 8.30 18.70
CA GLY A 235 3.05 9.44 18.60
C GLY A 235 3.23 10.03 17.19
N LEU A 236 2.54 9.49 16.17
CA LEU A 236 2.48 10.08 14.83
C LEU A 236 1.23 10.95 14.60
N VAL A 237 0.35 11.05 15.61
CA VAL A 237 -0.84 11.89 15.56
C VAL A 237 -0.49 13.27 16.11
N TYR A 238 -0.67 14.30 15.27
CA TYR A 238 -0.62 15.69 15.68
C TYR A 238 -2.04 16.22 15.89
N VAL A 239 -2.26 16.92 17.01
CA VAL A 239 -3.45 17.75 17.23
C VAL A 239 -2.98 19.12 17.69
N SER A 240 -3.39 20.15 16.95
CA SER A 240 -2.99 21.52 17.27
C SER A 240 -3.54 21.98 18.61
N GLN A 241 -2.70 22.72 19.33
CA GLN A 241 -3.08 23.41 20.56
C GLN A 241 -3.46 24.87 20.30
N SER A 242 -3.32 25.36 19.05
CA SER A 242 -3.66 26.74 18.70
C SER A 242 -5.17 26.88 18.50
N ALA A 243 -5.69 28.09 18.75
CA ALA A 243 -7.08 28.38 18.47
C ALA A 243 -7.31 28.44 16.95
N PRO A 244 -8.39 27.85 16.42
CA PRO A 244 -8.72 27.97 15.00
C PRO A 244 -9.09 29.42 14.64
N PRO A 245 -8.97 29.82 13.36
CA PRO A 245 -9.39 31.13 12.89
C PRO A 245 -10.88 31.39 13.19
N THR A 246 -11.22 32.64 13.46
CA THR A 246 -12.61 33.07 13.71
C THR A 246 -13.28 33.58 12.43
N GLY A 247 -14.60 33.45 12.36
CA GLY A 247 -15.39 33.87 11.20
C GLY A 247 -15.41 32.85 10.06
N PRO A 248 -15.76 33.27 8.83
CA PRO A 248 -15.90 32.37 7.70
C PRO A 248 -14.57 31.71 7.32
N VAL A 249 -14.59 30.38 7.23
CA VAL A 249 -13.40 29.54 7.03
C VAL A 249 -13.63 28.50 5.94
N TRP A 250 -12.53 28.12 5.30
CA TRP A 250 -12.43 26.86 4.58
C TRP A 250 -11.94 25.76 5.51
N ILE A 251 -12.56 24.60 5.41
CA ILE A 251 -12.17 23.38 6.11
C ILE A 251 -11.82 22.35 5.06
N LEU A 252 -10.57 21.92 5.05
CA LEU A 252 -10.05 20.98 4.07
C LEU A 252 -9.53 19.73 4.76
N THR A 253 -9.82 18.58 4.17
CA THR A 253 -9.07 17.35 4.41
C THR A 253 -8.16 17.13 3.22
N CYS A 254 -6.86 17.13 3.49
CA CYS A 254 -5.82 16.88 2.52
C CYS A 254 -5.13 15.56 2.83
N GLU A 255 -4.61 14.94 1.79
CA GLU A 255 -3.90 13.68 1.83
C GLU A 255 -2.54 13.87 1.17
N VAL A 256 -1.49 13.42 1.83
CA VAL A 256 -0.11 13.51 1.37
C VAL A 256 0.42 12.09 1.21
N ASP A 257 0.71 11.71 -0.03
CA ASP A 257 1.30 10.42 -0.37
C ASP A 257 2.83 10.54 -0.30
N TRP A 258 3.43 10.04 0.78
CA TRP A 258 4.87 10.01 0.95
C TRP A 258 5.48 8.83 0.21
N ARG A 259 6.70 9.03 -0.27
CA ARG A 259 7.44 7.97 -0.97
C ARG A 259 7.76 6.77 -0.07
N THR A 260 8.00 7.02 1.22
CA THR A 260 8.28 5.97 2.21
C THR A 260 7.56 6.25 3.52
N VAL A 261 7.33 5.18 4.30
CA VAL A 261 6.86 5.24 5.69
C VAL A 261 7.79 6.09 6.52
N LEU A 262 9.10 5.93 6.36
CA LEU A 262 10.07 6.70 7.14
C LEU A 262 9.99 8.21 6.87
N LEU A 263 9.74 8.63 5.63
CA LEU A 263 9.47 10.04 5.31
C LEU A 263 8.17 10.51 5.97
N ALA A 264 7.10 9.73 5.86
CA ALA A 264 5.82 10.05 6.50
C ALA A 264 5.96 10.22 8.01
N LYS A 265 6.68 9.30 8.67
CA LYS A 265 6.98 9.38 10.11
C LYS A 265 7.77 10.63 10.48
N ASN A 266 8.80 10.97 9.70
CA ASN A 266 9.58 12.20 9.94
C ASN A 266 8.75 13.47 9.73
N ALA A 267 7.75 13.42 8.87
CA ALA A 267 6.87 14.54 8.57
C ALA A 267 5.67 14.67 9.51
N ALA A 268 5.37 13.66 10.31
CA ALA A 268 4.13 13.51 11.09
C ALA A 268 3.69 14.80 11.78
N HIS A 269 4.60 15.41 12.56
CA HIS A 269 4.34 16.69 13.23
C HIS A 269 4.92 17.87 12.47
N LYS A 270 6.08 17.69 11.82
CA LYS A 270 6.80 18.77 11.15
C LYS A 270 5.97 19.44 10.07
N LEU A 271 5.26 18.67 9.26
CA LEU A 271 4.42 19.23 8.20
C LEU A 271 3.29 20.10 8.77
N ALA A 272 2.64 19.64 9.84
CA ALA A 272 1.58 20.42 10.48
C ALA A 272 2.11 21.74 11.05
N LEU A 273 3.27 21.70 11.72
CA LEU A 273 3.92 22.89 12.27
C LEU A 273 4.38 23.86 11.17
N ASP A 274 4.93 23.36 10.06
CA ASP A 274 5.35 24.18 8.92
C ASP A 274 4.14 24.88 8.27
N ILE A 275 2.98 24.21 8.20
CA ILE A 275 1.73 24.82 7.71
C ILE A 275 1.21 25.88 8.70
N GLU A 276 1.17 25.58 10.00
CA GLU A 276 0.70 26.54 11.03
C GLU A 276 1.60 27.76 11.20
N SER A 277 2.86 27.69 10.77
CA SER A 277 3.74 28.86 10.69
C SER A 277 3.24 29.92 9.69
N GLN A 278 2.37 29.54 8.75
CA GLN A 278 1.75 30.44 7.80
C GLN A 278 0.57 31.17 8.45
N LYS A 279 0.55 32.50 8.32
CA LYS A 279 -0.54 33.32 8.88
C LYS A 279 -1.89 32.90 8.29
N GLY A 280 -2.88 32.69 9.15
CA GLY A 280 -4.25 32.34 8.76
C GLY A 280 -4.48 30.84 8.55
N TYR A 281 -3.48 30.00 8.84
CA TYR A 281 -3.58 28.54 8.76
C TYR A 281 -3.63 27.92 10.16
N HIS A 282 -4.50 26.93 10.33
CA HIS A 282 -4.60 26.11 11.52
C HIS A 282 -4.74 24.65 11.11
N VAL A 283 -3.95 23.76 11.70
CA VAL A 283 -3.98 22.32 11.41
C VAL A 283 -4.69 21.62 12.55
N ALA A 284 -6.01 21.44 12.41
CA ALA A 284 -6.83 20.83 13.45
C ALA A 284 -6.30 19.45 13.87
N PHE A 285 -5.87 18.63 12.92
CA PHE A 285 -5.08 17.44 13.19
C PHE A 285 -4.27 17.01 11.96
N SER A 286 -3.26 16.17 12.21
CA SER A 286 -2.53 15.43 11.20
C SER A 286 -2.30 14.00 11.71
N ASP A 287 -2.45 13.00 10.85
CA ASP A 287 -2.37 11.59 11.21
C ASP A 287 -1.63 10.82 10.10
N VAL A 288 -0.63 10.03 10.48
CA VAL A 288 0.16 9.22 9.55
C VAL A 288 -0.31 7.77 9.61
N GLU A 289 -0.75 7.25 8.47
CA GLU A 289 -1.14 5.86 8.29
C GLU A 289 -0.28 5.25 7.18
N ALA A 290 0.68 4.40 7.55
CA ALA A 290 1.70 3.89 6.64
C ALA A 290 2.58 4.97 5.99
N ASN A 291 2.67 5.00 4.65
CA ASN A 291 3.37 6.05 3.91
C ASN A 291 2.44 7.19 3.50
N PHE A 292 1.28 7.30 4.13
CA PHE A 292 0.26 8.29 3.83
C PHE A 292 0.01 9.16 5.06
N GLN A 293 -0.26 10.45 4.84
CA GLN A 293 -0.60 11.38 5.91
C GLN A 293 -1.88 12.14 5.58
N LYS A 294 -2.84 12.07 6.50
CA LYS A 294 -4.08 12.83 6.43
C LYS A 294 -3.94 14.09 7.28
N ILE A 295 -4.26 15.24 6.70
CA ILE A 295 -4.15 16.54 7.36
C ILE A 295 -5.47 17.27 7.24
N LYS A 296 -5.99 17.78 8.36
CA LYS A 296 -7.17 18.64 8.37
C LYS A 296 -6.77 20.07 8.64
N VAL A 297 -6.95 20.92 7.64
CA VAL A 297 -6.56 22.33 7.70
C VAL A 297 -7.81 23.20 7.74
N VAL A 298 -7.81 24.17 8.63
CA VAL A 298 -8.79 25.24 8.73
C VAL A 298 -8.07 26.53 8.36
N VAL A 299 -8.59 27.24 7.36
CA VAL A 299 -8.01 28.51 6.91
C VAL A 299 -9.07 29.57 6.78
N GLU A 300 -8.67 30.83 6.91
CA GLU A 300 -9.55 31.97 6.65
C GLU A 300 -10.12 31.94 5.21
N SER A 301 -11.32 32.48 5.03
CA SER A 301 -12.05 32.51 3.74
C SER A 301 -11.25 33.05 2.54
N GLN A 302 -10.22 33.86 2.78
CA GLN A 302 -9.36 34.45 1.75
C GLN A 302 -8.39 33.45 1.11
N HIS A 303 -8.22 32.27 1.71
CA HIS A 303 -7.33 31.21 1.22
C HIS A 303 -8.15 30.11 0.53
N PRO A 304 -8.28 30.13 -0.81
CA PRO A 304 -9.04 29.10 -1.52
C PRO A 304 -8.35 27.74 -1.45
N PRO A 305 -9.09 26.63 -1.65
CA PRO A 305 -8.53 25.28 -1.58
C PRO A 305 -7.27 25.01 -2.41
N ALA A 306 -7.17 25.61 -3.59
CA ALA A 306 -5.98 25.49 -4.43
C ALA A 306 -4.73 26.10 -3.79
N GLN A 307 -4.87 27.24 -3.09
CA GLN A 307 -3.76 27.86 -2.37
C GLN A 307 -3.32 26.99 -1.18
N VAL A 308 -4.28 26.44 -0.43
CA VAL A 308 -3.99 25.53 0.69
C VAL A 308 -3.21 24.31 0.19
N ARG A 309 -3.66 23.69 -0.90
CA ARG A 309 -2.95 22.57 -1.53
C ARG A 309 -1.51 22.95 -1.88
N ALA A 310 -1.29 24.09 -2.53
CA ALA A 310 0.05 24.54 -2.93
C ALA A 310 0.98 24.79 -1.73
N VAL A 311 0.45 25.32 -0.62
CA VAL A 311 1.20 25.49 0.64
C VAL A 311 1.64 24.13 1.20
N ILE A 312 0.74 23.15 1.22
CA ILE A 312 1.06 21.79 1.70
C ILE A 312 2.08 21.12 0.78
N GLU A 313 1.93 21.23 -0.55
CA GLU A 313 2.90 20.68 -1.53
C GLU A 313 4.29 21.28 -1.32
N THR A 314 4.36 22.60 -1.09
CA THR A 314 5.62 23.31 -0.84
C THR A 314 6.28 22.84 0.45
N ALA A 315 5.52 22.79 1.55
CA ALA A 315 6.03 22.34 2.84
C ALA A 315 6.47 20.87 2.81
N ALA A 316 5.67 20.00 2.20
CA ALA A 316 5.97 18.57 2.10
C ALA A 316 7.17 18.30 1.16
N GLY A 317 7.32 19.08 0.08
CA GLY A 317 8.51 19.07 -0.78
C GLY A 317 9.77 19.49 -0.02
N ALA A 318 9.70 20.55 0.79
CA ALA A 318 10.82 20.99 1.63
C ALA A 318 11.22 19.94 2.68
N ILE A 319 10.25 19.22 3.27
CA ILE A 319 10.53 18.13 4.21
C ILE A 319 11.22 16.97 3.47
N SER A 320 10.71 16.58 2.31
CA SER A 320 11.25 15.46 1.52
C SER A 320 12.70 15.68 1.11
N ASN A 321 13.05 16.91 0.71
CA ASN A 321 14.40 17.26 0.25
C ASN A 321 15.42 17.43 1.39
N ASN A 322 14.98 17.58 2.64
CA ASN A 322 15.87 17.81 3.80
C ASN A 322 16.36 16.50 4.47
N VAL A 323 16.09 15.34 3.87
CA VAL A 323 16.39 14.04 4.47
C VAL A 323 17.72 13.49 3.95
N ASN A 324 18.80 13.82 4.65
CA ASN A 324 20.18 13.51 4.27
C ASN A 324 20.62 12.05 4.53
N LYS A 325 19.70 11.06 4.48
CA LYS A 325 20.02 9.64 4.73
C LYS A 325 19.93 8.85 3.43
N SER A 326 21.04 8.24 3.04
CA SER A 326 21.19 7.38 1.86
C SER A 326 20.21 6.19 1.79
N SER A 327 19.63 5.76 2.92
CA SER A 327 18.57 4.73 2.96
C SER A 327 17.20 5.23 2.50
N LEU A 328 16.98 6.54 2.42
CA LEU A 328 15.69 7.16 2.06
C LEU A 328 15.61 7.53 0.57
N HIS A 329 16.76 7.60 -0.10
CA HIS A 329 16.88 7.80 -1.55
C HIS A 329 16.79 6.50 -2.37
N LEU A 330 16.62 5.34 -1.74
CA LEU A 330 16.62 4.06 -2.46
C LEU A 330 15.47 3.93 -3.47
N LEU A 331 14.30 4.51 -3.18
CA LEU A 331 13.22 4.62 -4.16
C LEU A 331 13.45 5.76 -5.17
N ASP A 332 14.30 6.74 -4.85
CA ASP A 332 14.64 7.89 -5.73
C ASP A 332 15.43 7.46 -6.97
N HIS A 333 16.06 6.28 -6.93
CA HIS A 333 16.88 5.76 -8.01
C HIS A 333 16.18 4.70 -8.89
N ALA A 334 14.91 4.33 -8.59
CA ALA A 334 14.26 3.18 -9.21
C ALA A 334 13.48 3.46 -10.51
N ALA A 335 13.33 4.72 -10.91
CA ALA A 335 12.89 5.13 -12.24
C ALA A 335 13.29 6.60 -12.46
N ASP A 336 13.45 7.01 -13.72
CA ASP A 336 13.71 8.36 -14.28
C ASP A 336 13.22 9.58 -13.45
N PRO A 337 13.78 10.80 -13.68
CA PRO A 337 14.01 11.86 -12.68
C PRO A 337 12.73 12.40 -12.02
N LEU A 338 12.17 11.64 -11.10
CA LEU A 338 11.17 12.10 -10.13
C LEU A 338 11.83 12.72 -8.89
N THR A 339 13.15 12.88 -8.89
CA THR A 339 13.95 13.54 -7.84
C THR A 339 13.60 15.02 -7.62
N ALA A 340 12.66 15.58 -8.39
CA ALA A 340 12.23 16.97 -8.27
C ALA A 340 10.73 17.14 -7.92
N GLN A 341 9.91 16.09 -7.97
CA GLN A 341 8.49 16.21 -7.63
C GLN A 341 8.28 15.83 -6.17
N GLY A 342 7.86 16.81 -5.37
CA GLY A 342 7.46 16.58 -3.98
C GLY A 342 6.32 15.56 -3.85
N PRO A 343 5.99 15.12 -2.62
CA PRO A 343 4.91 14.16 -2.41
C PRO A 343 3.59 14.69 -2.98
N ALA A 344 2.81 13.81 -3.59
CA ALA A 344 1.53 14.18 -4.17
C ALA A 344 0.55 14.59 -3.07
N VAL A 345 -0.07 15.76 -3.23
CA VAL A 345 -1.09 16.26 -2.29
C VAL A 345 -2.45 16.27 -2.97
N LYS A 346 -3.42 15.59 -2.35
CA LYS A 346 -4.80 15.54 -2.82
C LYS A 346 -5.73 16.19 -1.80
N VAL A 347 -6.57 17.11 -2.27
CA VAL A 347 -7.71 17.60 -1.46
C VAL A 347 -8.85 16.60 -1.62
N THR A 348 -9.20 15.89 -0.55
CA THR A 348 -10.27 14.88 -0.58
C THR A 348 -11.61 15.42 -0.11
N ASN A 349 -11.59 16.50 0.66
CA ASN A 349 -12.79 17.23 1.04
C ASN A 349 -12.45 18.71 1.21
N ALA A 350 -13.34 19.58 0.76
CA ALA A 350 -13.29 21.01 1.01
C ALA A 350 -14.71 21.52 1.29
N SER A 351 -14.87 22.26 2.38
CA SER A 351 -16.13 22.86 2.75
C SER A 351 -15.93 24.29 3.23
N PHE A 352 -16.85 25.16 2.87
CA PHE A 352 -16.88 26.54 3.35
C PHE A 352 -17.93 26.66 4.45
N LYS A 353 -17.55 27.25 5.59
CA LYS A 353 -18.44 27.42 6.74
C LYS A 353 -18.35 28.84 7.29
N ALA A 354 -19.41 29.29 7.96
CA ALA A 354 -19.44 30.57 8.65
C ALA A 354 -18.54 30.61 9.90
N ALA A 355 -18.21 29.44 10.46
CA ALA A 355 -17.27 29.25 11.55
C ALA A 355 -16.75 27.80 11.57
N TRP A 356 -15.60 27.57 12.21
CA TRP A 356 -15.12 26.23 12.50
C TRP A 356 -15.97 25.55 13.58
N GLU A 357 -16.23 24.26 13.40
CA GLU A 357 -16.82 23.38 14.39
C GLU A 357 -16.00 22.09 14.43
N ALA A 358 -15.76 21.58 15.64
CA ALA A 358 -15.06 20.32 15.81
C ALA A 358 -15.79 19.20 15.07
N THR A 359 -15.06 18.54 14.17
CA THR A 359 -15.61 17.43 13.37
C THR A 359 -15.41 16.08 14.06
N ASN A 360 -16.15 15.05 13.64
CA ASN A 360 -15.96 13.68 14.15
C ASN A 360 -14.51 13.20 14.03
N ASP A 361 -13.85 13.48 12.90
CA ASP A 361 -12.44 13.11 12.70
C ASP A 361 -11.51 13.75 13.75
N TYR A 362 -11.75 15.02 14.08
CA TYR A 362 -11.01 15.72 15.13
C TYR A 362 -11.23 15.04 16.50
N HIS A 363 -12.47 14.71 16.85
CA HIS A 363 -12.75 13.99 18.09
C HIS A 363 -12.10 12.60 18.11
N MET A 364 -11.99 11.90 16.98
CA MET A 364 -11.28 10.63 16.89
C MET A 364 -9.77 10.81 17.13
N ALA A 365 -9.15 11.84 16.54
CA ALA A 365 -7.74 12.15 16.75
C ALA A 365 -7.45 12.47 18.24
N VAL A 366 -8.29 13.28 18.88
CA VAL A 366 -8.20 13.58 20.33
C VAL A 366 -8.33 12.32 21.18
N ARG A 367 -9.27 11.42 20.85
CA ARG A 367 -9.42 10.14 21.56
C ARG A 367 -8.22 9.22 21.38
N ARG A 368 -7.59 9.19 20.19
CA ARG A 368 -6.37 8.43 19.93
C ARG A 368 -5.22 8.90 20.83
N LEU A 369 -5.00 10.22 20.92
CA LEU A 369 -3.99 10.80 21.81
C LEU A 369 -4.28 10.54 23.29
N ALA A 370 -5.53 10.69 23.73
CA ALA A 370 -5.89 10.40 25.12
C ALA A 370 -5.64 8.92 25.49
N ALA A 371 -5.95 7.99 24.58
CA ALA A 371 -5.68 6.57 24.79
C ALA A 371 -4.17 6.26 24.87
N GLU A 372 -3.34 7.05 24.18
CA GLU A 372 -1.88 6.93 24.25
C GLU A 372 -1.32 7.40 25.58
N ALA A 373 -1.73 8.58 26.05
CA ALA A 373 -1.30 9.14 27.33
C ALA A 373 -1.52 8.12 28.47
N VAL A 374 -2.69 7.48 28.49
CA VAL A 374 -3.01 6.41 29.44
C VAL A 374 -2.07 5.21 29.32
N ARG A 375 -1.69 4.79 28.10
CA ARG A 375 -0.77 3.67 27.89
C ARG A 375 0.65 3.99 28.36
N LEU A 376 1.12 5.22 28.10
CA LEU A 376 2.43 5.67 28.58
C LEU A 376 2.49 5.70 30.10
N GLU A 377 1.44 6.22 30.76
CA GLU A 377 1.36 6.19 32.23
C GLU A 377 1.38 4.76 32.79
N ILE A 378 0.66 3.83 32.16
CA ILE A 378 0.65 2.41 32.59
C ILE A 378 2.06 1.81 32.47
N ARG A 379 2.80 2.13 31.40
CA ARG A 379 4.17 1.64 31.20
C ARG A 379 5.12 2.21 32.26
N GLN A 380 5.10 3.53 32.48
CA GLN A 380 5.93 4.17 33.50
C GLN A 380 5.65 3.59 34.90
N LYS A 381 4.39 3.25 35.21
CA LYS A 381 4.00 2.58 36.46
C LYS A 381 4.47 1.13 36.59
N LYS A 382 4.71 0.43 35.48
CA LYS A 382 5.32 -0.91 35.49
C LYS A 382 6.83 -0.82 35.71
N ASP A 383 7.49 0.07 34.99
CA ASP A 383 8.95 0.24 35.04
C ASP A 383 9.46 0.78 36.40
N THR A 384 8.57 1.30 37.25
CA THR A 384 8.87 1.80 38.60
C THR A 384 8.57 0.79 39.72
N LYS A 385 8.03 -0.39 39.38
CA LYS A 385 7.70 -1.45 40.35
C LYS A 385 8.68 -2.62 40.34
N ASP A 386 9.59 -2.66 39.38
CA ASP A 386 10.75 -3.55 39.34
C ASP A 386 11.98 -2.80 39.86
#